data_AF-A0A0P4VN43-F1
#
_entry.id   AF-A0A0P4VN43-F1
#
_cell.length_a   1.000
_cell.length_b   1.000
_cell.length_c   1.000
_cell.angle_alpha   90.00
_cell.angle_beta   90.00
_cell.angle_gamma   90.00
#
_symmetry.space_group_name_H-M   'P 1'
#
loop_
_entity.id
_entity.type
_entity.pdbx_description
1 polymer ?
#
loop_
_entity_poly.entity_id
_entity_poly.type
_entity_poly.pdbx_seq_one_letter_code
_entity_poly.pdbx_strand_id
1 'polypeptide(L)'
;GRKNGGRGGGGGGRFSGGGGRGFRGGGRGRGGRPSFNEGPPERVIPIGHYSHACQDDLVLKVDLNEEVPYFNAPIYTEDKNQIGKIDEIFGPIKDYFVSVKLSENIKAKNFRLKDKLYIDPRKLLPLQKFLPPLPGAPKGAGGSRGRGGGG
;
A
#
# COMPACT_ATOMS: atom_id res chain seq x y z
N GLY A 1 -53.93 37.57 40.34
CA GLY A 1 -54.81 36.63 41.07
C GLY A 1 -54.12 35.28 41.17
N ARG A 2 -54.12 34.69 42.37
CA ARG A 2 -53.49 33.41 42.75
C ARG A 2 -54.40 32.20 42.45
N LYS A 3 -53.82 31.04 42.16
CA LYS A 3 -54.17 29.66 42.65
C LYS A 3 -52.88 28.82 42.45
N ASN A 4 -52.00 28.59 43.42
CA ASN A 4 -52.04 27.80 44.67
C ASN A 4 -52.43 26.32 44.51
N GLY A 5 -51.56 25.42 44.98
CA GLY A 5 -51.84 23.98 45.12
C GLY A 5 -50.57 23.12 45.17
N GLY A 6 -49.86 23.11 46.30
CA GLY A 6 -48.72 22.22 46.56
C GLY A 6 -49.09 20.84 47.13
N ARG A 7 -48.10 19.93 47.13
CA ARG A 7 -47.90 18.70 47.95
C ARG A 7 -46.78 17.90 47.24
N GLY A 8 -45.66 17.44 47.80
CA GLY A 8 -45.19 17.33 49.18
C GLY A 8 -44.39 16.01 49.31
N GLY A 9 -43.16 16.09 49.84
CA GLY A 9 -42.36 15.00 50.44
C GLY A 9 -41.87 13.87 49.51
N GLY A 10 -40.73 13.23 49.72
CA GLY A 10 -39.76 13.24 50.82
C GLY A 10 -38.88 11.99 50.72
N GLY A 11 -37.70 12.03 51.36
CA GLY A 11 -36.79 10.89 51.53
C GLY A 11 -35.74 10.79 50.42
N GLY A 12 -34.44 10.85 50.66
CA GLY A 12 -33.71 10.35 51.82
C GLY A 12 -32.72 9.30 51.30
N GLY A 13 -31.42 9.48 51.53
CA GLY A 13 -30.44 8.46 51.19
C GLY A 13 -29.11 9.00 50.66
N ARG A 14 -28.30 9.56 51.55
CA ARG A 14 -26.85 9.42 51.41
C ARG A 14 -26.52 8.01 51.89
N PHE A 15 -26.19 7.09 51.00
CA PHE A 15 -25.49 5.86 51.38
C PHE A 15 -24.40 5.51 50.39
N SER A 16 -23.22 5.41 50.99
CA SER A 16 -21.98 4.81 50.53
C SER A 16 -22.17 3.41 49.95
N GLY A 17 -21.29 3.01 49.04
CA GLY A 17 -20.98 1.60 48.80
C GLY A 17 -21.28 1.10 47.40
N GLY A 18 -20.23 0.72 46.67
CA GLY A 18 -20.38 -0.01 45.43
C GLY A 18 -19.10 -0.09 44.61
N GLY A 19 -18.10 -0.79 45.13
CA GLY A 19 -16.97 -1.25 44.32
C GLY A 19 -17.48 -1.99 43.09
N GLY A 20 -17.11 -1.48 41.91
CA GLY A 20 -17.70 -1.86 40.64
C GLY A 20 -16.68 -1.98 39.52
N ARG A 21 -15.77 -2.96 39.67
CA ARG A 21 -15.28 -3.83 38.60
C ARG A 21 -14.40 -3.20 37.53
N GLY A 22 -13.14 -3.62 37.57
CA GLY A 22 -12.12 -3.27 36.60
C GLY A 22 -12.51 -3.54 35.16
N PHE A 23 -12.21 -2.57 34.31
CA PHE A 23 -12.18 -2.74 32.87
C PHE A 23 -10.86 -3.43 32.48
N ARG A 24 -10.78 -4.74 32.76
CA ARG A 24 -9.97 -5.65 31.94
C ARG A 24 -10.84 -6.05 30.75
N GLY A 25 -10.40 -5.72 29.54
CA GLY A 25 -10.93 -6.40 28.36
C GLY A 25 -10.88 -5.62 27.07
N GLY A 26 -9.80 -5.83 26.33
CA GLY A 26 -9.97 -6.30 24.95
C GLY A 26 -10.19 -5.26 23.87
N GLY A 27 -9.09 -4.96 23.16
CA GLY A 27 -9.13 -4.87 21.71
C GLY A 27 -9.34 -3.48 21.14
N ARG A 28 -8.28 -2.93 20.57
CA ARG A 28 -8.11 -2.91 19.10
C ARG A 28 -6.80 -2.21 18.78
N GLY A 29 -5.89 -2.98 18.20
CA GLY A 29 -4.56 -2.57 17.79
C GLY A 29 -4.60 -1.26 17.03
N ARG A 30 -3.91 -0.26 17.58
CA ARG A 30 -3.56 0.96 16.87
C ARG A 30 -2.60 0.60 15.74
N GLY A 31 -3.13 0.55 14.52
CA GLY A 31 -2.49 1.17 13.37
C GLY A 31 -1.11 0.66 12.95
N GLY A 32 -0.78 -0.61 13.21
CA GLY A 32 0.29 -1.26 12.48
C GLY A 32 -0.15 -1.38 11.02
N ARG A 33 0.39 -0.53 10.14
CA ARG A 33 0.36 -0.77 8.70
C ARG A 33 0.70 -2.24 8.48
N PRO A 34 -0.09 -3.04 7.74
CA PRO A 34 0.26 -4.42 7.49
C PRO A 34 1.70 -4.42 6.97
N SER A 35 2.57 -5.08 7.73
CA SER A 35 3.95 -5.25 7.35
C SER A 35 3.91 -5.85 5.95
N PHE A 36 4.45 -5.11 4.97
CA PHE A 36 4.54 -5.53 3.56
C PHE A 36 5.43 -6.76 3.36
N ASN A 37 5.85 -7.41 4.46
CA ASN A 37 6.42 -8.75 4.49
C ASN A 37 5.29 -9.78 4.29
N GLU A 38 4.51 -9.61 3.23
CA GLU A 38 3.72 -10.67 2.65
C GLU A 38 4.73 -11.68 2.12
N GLY A 39 4.61 -12.94 2.53
CA GLY A 39 5.58 -14.00 2.24
C GLY A 39 5.85 -14.17 0.73
N PRO A 40 6.67 -15.16 0.34
CA PRO A 40 6.97 -15.39 -1.06
C PRO A 40 5.68 -15.41 -1.90
N PRO A 41 5.66 -14.68 -3.03
CA PRO A 41 4.43 -14.42 -3.76
C PRO A 41 3.81 -15.72 -4.28
N GLU A 42 2.47 -15.76 -4.30
CA GLU A 42 1.73 -16.93 -4.79
C GLU A 42 2.13 -17.29 -6.22
N ARG A 43 2.35 -16.28 -7.06
CA ARG A 43 2.89 -16.38 -8.41
C ARG A 43 3.75 -15.18 -8.75
N VAL A 44 4.67 -15.37 -9.68
CA VAL A 44 5.47 -14.30 -10.28
C VAL A 44 5.21 -14.28 -11.78
N ILE A 45 5.25 -13.09 -12.38
CA ILE A 45 5.09 -12.88 -13.81
C ILE A 45 6.33 -12.20 -14.38
N PRO A 46 6.70 -12.44 -15.65
CA PRO A 46 7.87 -11.82 -16.24
C PRO A 46 7.67 -10.31 -16.31
N ILE A 47 8.63 -9.54 -15.79
CA ILE A 47 8.62 -8.08 -15.88
C ILE A 47 9.41 -7.58 -17.09
N GLY A 48 10.48 -8.28 -17.43
CA GLY A 48 11.41 -7.84 -18.44
C GLY A 48 12.68 -8.66 -18.43
N HIS A 49 13.69 -8.14 -19.11
CA HIS A 49 14.95 -8.84 -19.29
C HIS A 49 16.15 -7.98 -18.91
N TYR A 50 17.20 -8.64 -18.44
CA TYR A 50 18.45 -7.99 -18.10
C TYR A 50 19.09 -7.33 -19.34
N SER A 51 19.39 -6.05 -19.20
CA SER A 51 20.05 -5.23 -20.21
C SER A 51 21.54 -5.14 -19.92
N HIS A 52 21.93 -4.57 -18.78
CA HIS A 52 23.33 -4.39 -18.40
C HIS A 52 23.46 -4.13 -16.90
N ALA A 53 24.67 -4.31 -16.37
CA ALA A 53 24.99 -3.98 -14.99
C ALA A 53 25.46 -2.52 -14.91
N CYS A 54 25.04 -1.82 -13.85
CA CYS A 54 25.52 -0.48 -13.53
C CYS A 54 26.05 -0.51 -12.09
N GLN A 55 27.38 -0.59 -11.95
CA GLN A 55 28.04 -0.80 -10.65
C GLN A 55 27.53 -2.06 -9.94
N ASP A 56 26.82 -1.89 -8.83
CA ASP A 56 26.25 -2.96 -8.01
C ASP A 56 24.76 -3.23 -8.33
N ASP A 57 24.15 -2.42 -9.20
CA ASP A 57 22.76 -2.54 -9.59
C ASP A 57 22.59 -3.24 -10.95
N LEU A 58 21.46 -3.90 -11.12
CA LEU A 58 21.03 -4.42 -12.42
C LEU A 58 20.13 -3.40 -13.12
N VAL A 59 20.34 -3.23 -14.42
CA VAL A 59 19.39 -2.50 -15.28
C VAL A 59 18.60 -3.50 -16.10
N LEU A 60 17.27 -3.44 -15.97
CA LEU A 60 16.33 -4.26 -16.72
C LEU A 60 15.60 -3.41 -17.75
N LYS A 61 15.46 -3.94 -18.96
CA LYS A 61 14.51 -3.43 -19.95
C LYS A 61 13.15 -4.05 -19.64
N VAL A 62 12.13 -3.20 -19.45
CA VAL A 62 10.79 -3.67 -19.11
C VAL A 62 10.02 -4.03 -20.38
N ASP A 63 9.41 -5.20 -20.37
CA ASP A 63 8.61 -5.74 -21.48
C ASP A 63 7.09 -5.58 -21.25
N LEU A 64 6.70 -4.85 -20.19
CA LEU A 64 5.30 -4.54 -19.86
C LEU A 64 4.83 -3.28 -20.60
N ASN A 65 3.67 -3.35 -21.26
CA ASN A 65 3.13 -2.25 -22.07
C ASN A 65 2.16 -1.33 -21.32
N GLU A 66 1.42 -1.87 -20.35
CA GLU A 66 0.28 -1.19 -19.72
C GLU A 66 0.42 -1.04 -18.20
N GLU A 67 1.52 -1.51 -17.63
CA GLU A 67 1.75 -1.60 -16.20
C GLU A 67 3.15 -1.12 -15.84
N VAL A 68 3.27 -0.47 -14.68
CA VAL A 68 4.50 0.07 -14.11
C VAL A 68 4.71 -0.53 -12.72
N PRO A 69 5.89 -1.04 -12.37
CA PRO A 69 6.12 -1.60 -11.04
C PRO A 69 6.11 -0.54 -9.94
N TYR A 70 5.82 -0.95 -8.69
CA TYR A 70 6.06 -0.07 -7.54
C TYR A 70 7.56 0.12 -7.30
N PHE A 71 7.93 1.30 -6.80
CA PHE A 71 9.23 1.50 -6.15
C PHE A 71 9.41 0.52 -4.97
N ASN A 72 10.63 0.05 -4.77
CA ASN A 72 10.97 -0.97 -3.76
C ASN A 72 10.22 -2.31 -3.93
N ALA A 73 9.60 -2.57 -5.09
CA ALA A 73 9.00 -3.88 -5.34
C ALA A 73 10.10 -4.96 -5.40
N PRO A 74 9.92 -6.09 -4.70
CA PRO A 74 10.85 -7.21 -4.80
C PRO A 74 10.89 -7.80 -6.21
N ILE A 75 12.09 -8.15 -6.67
CA ILE A 75 12.32 -8.85 -7.94
C ILE A 75 12.77 -10.27 -7.67
N TYR A 76 12.28 -11.19 -8.50
CA TYR A 76 12.44 -12.63 -8.33
C TYR A 76 13.02 -13.27 -9.60
N THR A 77 13.60 -14.46 -9.43
CA THR A 77 13.78 -15.43 -10.52
C THR A 77 12.49 -16.21 -10.79
N GLU A 78 12.49 -17.06 -11.82
CA GLU A 78 11.36 -17.94 -12.15
C GLU A 78 10.98 -18.86 -10.98
N ASP A 79 11.99 -19.33 -10.24
CA ASP A 79 11.83 -20.16 -9.04
C ASP A 79 11.28 -19.39 -7.82
N LYS A 80 10.87 -18.13 -7.99
CA LYS A 80 10.39 -17.22 -6.93
C LYS A 80 11.45 -16.89 -5.88
N ASN A 81 12.73 -17.06 -6.20
CA ASN A 81 13.82 -16.63 -5.33
C ASN A 81 13.99 -15.11 -5.46
N GLN A 82 13.86 -14.38 -4.35
CA GLN A 82 14.03 -12.94 -4.35
C GLN A 82 15.51 -12.59 -4.57
N ILE A 83 15.78 -11.77 -5.58
CA ILE A 83 17.15 -11.37 -5.91
C ILE A 83 17.52 -9.95 -5.47
N GLY A 84 16.51 -9.12 -5.25
CA GLY A 84 16.69 -7.70 -5.00
C GLY A 84 15.36 -6.96 -5.00
N LYS A 85 15.42 -5.65 -5.17
CA LYS A 85 14.25 -4.77 -5.23
C LYS A 85 14.46 -3.63 -6.22
N ILE A 86 13.38 -3.13 -6.80
CA ILE A 86 13.41 -1.96 -7.69
C ILE A 86 13.80 -0.71 -6.88
N ASP A 87 14.73 0.07 -7.40
CA ASP A 87 15.13 1.35 -6.81
C ASP A 87 14.66 2.53 -7.66
N GLU A 88 14.93 2.50 -8.96
CA GLU A 88 14.60 3.59 -9.88
C GLU A 88 13.86 3.09 -11.13
N ILE A 89 13.01 3.96 -11.69
CA ILE A 89 12.27 3.75 -12.93
C ILE A 89 12.57 4.95 -13.83
N PHE A 90 13.12 4.70 -15.01
CA PHE A 90 13.63 5.76 -15.89
C PHE A 90 13.48 5.43 -17.36
N GLY A 91 13.52 6.45 -18.22
CA GLY A 91 13.35 6.31 -19.67
C GLY A 91 11.94 6.69 -20.16
N PRO A 92 11.67 6.52 -21.46
CA PRO A 92 10.38 6.84 -22.07
C PRO A 92 9.24 5.99 -21.51
N ILE A 93 8.04 6.57 -21.36
CA ILE A 93 6.88 5.92 -20.73
C ILE A 93 6.44 4.59 -21.36
N LYS A 94 6.79 4.33 -22.62
CA LYS A 94 6.49 3.09 -23.36
C LYS A 94 7.68 2.14 -23.54
N ASP A 95 8.89 2.58 -23.22
CA ASP A 95 10.12 1.79 -23.37
C ASP A 95 11.10 2.18 -22.25
N TYR A 96 10.67 1.94 -21.02
CA TYR A 96 11.40 2.34 -19.82
C TYR A 96 12.26 1.19 -19.28
N PHE A 97 13.21 1.59 -18.45
CA PHE A 97 14.12 0.72 -17.74
C PHE A 97 13.88 0.85 -16.24
N VAL A 98 14.30 -0.17 -15.51
CA VAL A 98 14.31 -0.14 -14.04
C VAL A 98 15.68 -0.53 -13.53
N SER A 99 16.15 0.15 -12.48
CA SER A 99 17.29 -0.30 -11.70
C SER A 99 16.82 -1.20 -10.56
N VAL A 100 17.58 -2.26 -10.31
CA VAL A 100 17.33 -3.20 -9.23
C VAL A 100 18.55 -3.24 -8.32
N LYS A 101 18.34 -2.83 -7.08
CA LYS A 101 19.29 -3.03 -5.99
C LYS A 101 19.29 -4.49 -5.62
N LEU A 102 20.43 -5.14 -5.86
CA LEU A 102 20.65 -6.54 -5.53
C LEU A 102 20.77 -6.74 -4.02
N SER A 103 20.31 -7.89 -3.55
CA SER A 103 20.59 -8.35 -2.19
C SER A 103 22.09 -8.67 -2.03
N GLU A 104 22.63 -8.52 -0.81
CA GLU A 104 24.08 -8.66 -0.52
C GLU A 104 24.72 -9.98 -1.03
N ASN A 105 23.92 -11.05 -1.11
CA ASN A 105 24.38 -12.37 -1.54
C ASN A 105 24.40 -12.58 -3.06
N ILE A 106 23.97 -11.58 -3.84
CA ILE A 106 23.75 -11.71 -5.28
C ILE A 106 24.59 -10.69 -6.01
N LYS A 107 25.36 -11.16 -6.99
CA LYS A 107 26.26 -10.32 -7.79
C LYS A 107 25.69 -10.12 -9.18
N ALA A 108 25.77 -8.88 -9.67
CA ALA A 108 25.30 -8.53 -11.01
C ALA A 108 25.96 -9.36 -12.13
N LYS A 109 27.21 -9.79 -11.91
CA LYS A 109 27.98 -10.63 -12.85
C LYS A 109 27.37 -12.03 -13.10
N ASN A 110 26.45 -12.49 -12.26
CA ASN A 110 25.81 -13.80 -12.44
C ASN A 110 24.72 -13.78 -13.52
N PHE A 111 24.26 -12.60 -13.91
CA PHE A 111 23.19 -12.43 -14.90
C PHE A 111 23.79 -12.27 -16.31
N ARG A 112 23.15 -12.93 -17.27
CA ARG A 112 23.49 -12.87 -18.69
C ARG A 112 22.49 -12.00 -19.42
N LEU A 113 22.96 -11.38 -20.50
CA LEU A 113 22.12 -10.60 -21.42
C LEU A 113 20.84 -11.37 -21.76
N LYS A 114 19.70 -10.69 -21.64
CA LYS A 114 18.35 -11.23 -21.89
C LYS A 114 17.82 -12.23 -20.86
N ASP A 115 18.49 -12.43 -19.73
CA ASP A 115 17.92 -13.20 -18.62
C ASP A 115 16.60 -12.56 -18.16
N LYS A 116 15.54 -13.37 -18.09
CA LYS A 116 14.21 -12.92 -17.69
C LYS A 116 14.11 -12.85 -16.18
N LEU A 117 13.60 -11.73 -15.69
CA LEU A 117 13.28 -11.54 -14.29
C LEU A 117 11.78 -11.40 -14.07
N TYR A 118 11.36 -11.59 -12.83
CA TYR A 118 9.96 -11.74 -12.48
C TYR A 118 9.57 -10.84 -11.31
N ILE A 119 8.29 -10.49 -11.24
CA ILE A 119 7.70 -9.65 -10.20
C ILE A 119 6.36 -10.25 -9.76
N ASP A 120 5.96 -9.95 -8.52
CA ASP A 120 4.60 -10.22 -8.07
C ASP A 120 3.61 -9.28 -8.82
N PRO A 121 2.57 -9.81 -9.50
CA PRO A 121 1.58 -9.00 -10.19
C PRO A 121 0.86 -7.99 -9.27
N ARG A 122 0.79 -8.25 -7.95
CA ARG A 122 0.22 -7.30 -6.98
C ARG A 122 1.10 -6.07 -6.76
N LYS A 123 2.33 -6.09 -7.27
CA LYS A 123 3.30 -4.99 -7.25
C LYS A 123 3.41 -4.28 -8.60
N LEU A 124 2.32 -4.24 -9.35
CA LEU A 124 2.19 -3.45 -10.57
C LEU A 124 1.08 -2.39 -10.43
N LEU A 125 1.26 -1.28 -11.14
CA LEU A 125 0.37 -0.13 -11.22
C LEU A 125 -0.03 0.10 -12.68
N PRO A 126 -1.31 0.33 -13.00
CA PRO A 126 -1.73 0.70 -14.35
C PRO A 126 -1.00 1.96 -14.85
N LEU A 127 -0.44 1.92 -16.05
CA LEU A 127 0.29 3.02 -16.68
C LEU A 127 -0.54 4.31 -16.76
N GLN A 128 -1.87 4.17 -16.90
CA GLN A 128 -2.82 5.27 -16.90
C GLN A 128 -2.73 6.20 -15.67
N LYS A 129 -2.24 5.69 -14.53
CA LYS A 129 -2.00 6.51 -13.33
C LYS A 129 -0.88 7.54 -13.51
N PHE A 130 -0.01 7.34 -14.49
CA PHE A 130 1.13 8.20 -14.81
C PHE A 130 0.91 9.05 -16.07
N LEU A 131 -0.22 8.87 -16.76
CA LEU A 131 -0.63 9.71 -17.88
C LEU A 131 -1.52 10.86 -17.39
N PRO A 132 -1.51 12.02 -18.07
CA PRO A 132 -2.49 13.07 -17.77
C PRO A 132 -3.90 12.48 -17.93
N PRO A 133 -4.86 12.91 -17.09
CA PRO A 133 -6.23 12.45 -17.21
C PRO A 133 -6.74 12.75 -18.62
N LEU A 134 -7.42 11.78 -19.21
CA LEU A 134 -8.12 11.98 -20.47
C LEU A 134 -9.00 13.23 -20.36
N PRO A 135 -9.02 14.12 -21.36
CA PRO A 135 -9.91 15.27 -21.36
C PRO A 135 -11.36 14.81 -21.13
N GLY A 136 -11.96 15.25 -20.01
CA GLY A 136 -13.33 14.87 -19.62
C GLY A 136 -13.46 13.67 -18.68
N ALA A 137 -12.37 13.02 -18.26
CA ALA A 137 -12.45 12.00 -17.21
C ALA A 137 -12.92 12.64 -15.88
N PRO A 138 -13.95 12.10 -15.20
CA PRO A 138 -14.39 12.62 -13.92
C PRO A 138 -13.22 12.50 -12.93
N LYS A 139 -12.73 13.65 -12.42
CA LYS A 139 -11.76 13.67 -11.33
C LYS A 139 -12.33 12.81 -10.21
N GLY A 140 -11.61 11.76 -9.82
CA GLY A 140 -12.04 10.79 -8.83
C GLY A 140 -12.68 11.46 -7.62
N ALA A 141 -13.79 10.89 -7.16
CA ALA A 141 -14.60 11.34 -6.03
C ALA A 141 -13.79 11.31 -4.71
N GLY A 142 -12.89 12.28 -4.56
CA GLY A 142 -12.17 12.59 -3.34
C GLY A 142 -12.94 13.68 -2.58
N GLY A 143 -14.02 13.28 -1.91
CA GLY A 143 -14.55 14.00 -0.74
C GLY A 143 -15.07 15.42 -0.94
N SER A 144 -16.16 15.59 -1.69
CA SER A 144 -17.12 16.64 -1.35
C SER A 144 -18.16 16.04 -0.42
N ARG A 145 -17.91 16.17 0.89
CA ARG A 145 -18.93 15.90 1.92
C ARG A 145 -20.16 16.72 1.56
N GLY A 146 -21.30 16.03 1.47
CA GLY A 146 -22.59 16.62 1.12
C GLY A 146 -22.83 17.94 1.86
N ARG A 147 -22.96 19.01 1.10
CA ARG A 147 -23.74 20.18 1.49
C ARG A 147 -25.18 19.89 1.06
N GLY A 148 -25.90 19.20 1.92
CA GLY A 148 -27.35 19.09 1.89
C GLY A 148 -27.89 19.47 3.26
N GLY A 149 -28.84 20.40 3.30
CA GLY A 149 -29.64 20.71 4.50
C GLY A 149 -29.44 22.12 5.04
N GLY A 150 -30.05 23.10 4.39
CA GLY A 150 -30.21 24.47 4.89
C GLY A 150 -31.42 25.09 4.21
N GLY A 151 -32.60 24.70 4.70
CA GLY A 151 -33.92 25.12 4.22
C GLY A 151 -35.00 24.36 4.99
#